data_AF-A0A8S4AWT5-F1
#
_entry.id   AF-A0A8S4AWT5-F1
#
_cell.length_a   1.000
_cell.length_b   1.000
_cell.length_c   1.000
_cell.angle_alpha   90.00
_cell.angle_beta   90.00
_cell.angle_gamma   90.00
#
_symmetry.space_group_name_H-M   'P 1'
#
loop_
_entity.id
_entity.type
_entity.pdbx_description
1 polymer ?
#
loop_
_entity_poly.entity_id
_entity_poly.type
_entity_poly.pdbx_seq_one_letter_code
_entity_poly.pdbx_strand_id
1 'polypeptide(L)'
;MLKVKGSAMPGALCLLPFAVYASEAAGGGEPDAPASSPLNRDELSLYSAPGQKLRYVEPEPGQLENSLATLRKSAEPYAVWCQGTYAKIQPRVRKVVQLGGDAYDYLRNPPKDFYPRAGIIGFTGVLGLFLARGSRIKRLVYPTSLVAVSTSLYYPEQAAAIAKSAGDSVYESAVRSYAAAEKVLKPKGKKAADSETKP
;
A
#
# COMPACT_ATOMS: atom_id res chain seq x y z
N MET A 1 -23.47 22.62 6.33
CA MET A 1 -23.21 21.53 5.35
C MET A 1 -22.85 22.19 4.02
N LEU A 2 -21.56 22.25 3.66
CA LEU A 2 -21.09 22.91 2.43
C LEU A 2 -20.60 21.85 1.44
N LYS A 3 -21.27 21.79 0.30
CA LYS A 3 -21.12 20.77 -0.75
C LYS A 3 -20.14 21.32 -1.80
N VAL A 4 -18.94 20.75 -1.89
CA VAL A 4 -17.92 21.15 -2.88
C VAL A 4 -18.26 20.50 -4.22
N LYS A 5 -18.45 21.34 -5.24
CA LYS A 5 -18.69 20.95 -6.63
C LYS A 5 -17.33 20.92 -7.35
N GLY A 6 -16.81 19.73 -7.64
CA GLY A 6 -15.59 19.55 -8.40
C GLY A 6 -15.81 19.91 -9.87
N SER A 7 -15.00 20.83 -10.39
CA SER A 7 -14.88 21.12 -11.83
C SER A 7 -13.70 20.33 -12.38
N ALA A 8 -13.96 19.46 -13.35
CA ALA A 8 -12.94 18.72 -14.09
C ALA A 8 -12.64 19.49 -15.38
N MET A 9 -11.39 19.88 -15.60
CA MET A 9 -10.93 20.42 -16.87
C MET A 9 -10.00 19.41 -17.55
N PRO A 10 -10.20 19.06 -18.84
CA PRO A 10 -9.28 18.23 -19.59
C PRO A 10 -8.18 19.08 -20.23
N GLY A 11 -6.92 18.86 -19.82
CA GLY A 11 -5.74 19.47 -20.44
C GLY A 11 -5.26 18.64 -21.63
N ALA A 12 -5.46 19.13 -22.85
CA ALA A 12 -4.92 18.56 -24.07
C ALA A 12 -3.40 18.84 -24.17
N LEU A 13 -2.60 17.78 -24.32
CA LEU A 13 -1.15 17.87 -24.50
C LEU A 13 -0.84 17.74 -26.00
N CYS A 14 -0.57 18.84 -26.69
CA CYS A 14 0.00 18.83 -28.05
C CYS A 14 1.52 18.97 -27.95
N LEU A 15 2.26 17.94 -28.36
CA LEU A 15 3.71 18.00 -28.58
C LEU A 15 3.96 18.37 -30.05
N LEU A 16 4.66 19.48 -30.31
CA LEU A 16 5.19 19.81 -31.64
C LEU A 16 6.73 19.69 -31.60
N PRO A 17 7.36 18.99 -32.56
CA PRO A 17 8.81 18.97 -32.71
C PRO A 17 9.28 20.17 -33.55
N PHE A 18 10.31 20.87 -33.08
CA PHE A 18 11.02 21.89 -33.87
C PHE A 18 12.20 21.22 -34.60
N ALA A 19 12.24 21.38 -35.93
CA ALA A 19 13.38 21.01 -36.76
C ALA A 19 14.30 22.23 -36.94
N VAL A 20 15.60 22.04 -36.70
CA VAL A 20 16.65 23.04 -36.91
C VAL A 20 17.18 22.92 -38.33
N TYR A 21 17.08 24.00 -39.11
CA TYR A 21 17.74 24.12 -40.42
C TYR A 21 19.11 24.80 -40.21
N ALA A 22 20.18 24.12 -40.62
CA ALA A 22 21.49 24.74 -40.79
C ALA A 22 21.59 25.27 -42.23
N SER A 23 21.86 26.57 -42.38
CA SER A 23 22.15 27.23 -43.65
C SER A 23 23.65 27.09 -43.93
N GLU A 24 24.03 26.24 -44.88
CA GLU A 24 25.37 26.25 -45.45
C GLU A 24 25.34 27.23 -46.65
N ALA A 25 25.90 28.42 -46.43
CA ALA A 25 26.08 29.41 -47.49
C ALA A 25 27.29 29.04 -48.34
N ALA A 26 27.05 29.05 -49.65
CA ALA A 26 27.93 28.67 -50.75
C ALA A 26 29.18 29.54 -50.95
N GLY A 27 30.16 28.94 -51.64
CA GLY A 27 31.26 29.59 -52.36
C GLY A 27 32.38 28.57 -52.59
N GLY A 28 32.60 28.00 -53.77
CA GLY A 28 32.82 28.68 -55.06
C GLY A 28 34.33 28.76 -55.28
N GLY A 29 34.86 27.98 -56.22
CA GLY A 29 36.28 27.65 -56.36
C GLY A 29 37.27 28.80 -56.65
N GLU A 30 38.55 28.43 -56.47
CA GLU A 30 39.85 29.04 -56.83
C GLU A 30 39.86 30.05 -58.02
N PRO A 31 40.85 30.98 -58.13
CA PRO A 31 42.30 30.70 -58.01
C PRO A 31 43.26 31.81 -57.50
N ASP A 32 44.55 31.46 -57.44
CA ASP A 32 45.79 32.27 -57.51
C ASP A 32 46.41 32.91 -56.23
N ALA A 33 47.63 32.43 -55.91
CA ALA A 33 48.66 33.06 -55.06
C ALA A 33 49.63 33.86 -55.97
N PRO A 34 50.47 34.84 -55.52
CA PRO A 34 51.37 34.74 -54.36
C PRO A 34 51.73 36.05 -53.60
N ALA A 35 52.00 35.97 -52.29
CA ALA A 35 52.99 36.82 -51.60
C ALA A 35 53.08 36.41 -50.13
N SER A 36 54.14 35.67 -49.80
CA SER A 36 54.55 35.34 -48.44
C SER A 36 55.14 36.58 -47.75
N SER A 37 54.32 37.27 -46.97
CA SER A 37 54.79 38.06 -45.83
C SER A 37 55.30 37.11 -44.73
N PRO A 38 56.37 37.46 -43.99
CA PRO A 38 56.86 36.61 -42.92
C PRO A 38 55.86 36.62 -41.76
N LEU A 39 54.94 35.66 -41.76
CA LEU A 39 54.06 35.39 -40.63
C LEU A 39 54.94 35.06 -39.42
N ASN A 40 54.74 35.82 -38.35
CA ASN A 40 55.53 35.72 -37.13
C ASN A 40 55.29 34.35 -36.49
N ARG A 41 56.37 33.59 -36.26
CA ARG A 41 56.32 32.18 -35.81
C ARG A 41 55.71 32.03 -34.41
N ASP A 42 55.67 33.13 -33.64
CA ASP A 42 55.09 33.21 -32.30
C ASP A 42 53.54 33.23 -32.30
N GLU A 43 52.90 33.51 -33.44
CA GLU A 43 51.42 33.49 -33.58
C GLU A 43 50.88 32.13 -34.05
N LEU A 44 51.75 31.21 -34.49
CA LEU A 44 51.40 29.85 -34.95
C LEU A 44 51.57 28.77 -33.87
N SER A 45 51.71 29.14 -32.60
CA SER A 45 51.76 28.16 -31.52
C SER A 45 50.37 27.54 -31.31
N LEU A 46 50.12 26.38 -31.92
CA LEU A 46 48.88 25.57 -31.83
C LEU A 46 48.44 25.24 -30.39
N TYR A 47 49.30 25.47 -29.40
CA TYR A 47 49.04 25.20 -27.99
C TYR A 47 49.06 26.46 -27.11
N SER A 48 49.36 27.64 -27.69
CA SER A 48 49.30 28.91 -26.97
C SER A 48 47.92 29.51 -27.17
N ALA A 49 47.04 29.30 -26.21
CA ALA A 49 45.76 30.00 -26.18
C ALA A 49 46.06 31.50 -25.97
N PRO A 50 45.74 32.39 -26.93
CA PRO A 50 45.87 33.82 -26.68
C PRO A 50 45.03 34.15 -25.45
N GLY A 51 45.56 34.99 -24.56
CA GLY A 51 44.86 35.51 -23.39
C GLY A 51 43.70 36.40 -23.80
N GLN A 52 42.72 35.85 -24.51
CA GLN A 52 41.44 36.47 -24.78
C GLN A 52 40.78 36.62 -23.42
N LYS A 53 40.69 37.87 -22.97
CA LYS A 53 39.64 38.27 -22.03
C LYS A 53 38.31 38.00 -22.73
N LEU A 54 37.89 36.73 -22.72
CA LEU A 54 36.54 36.33 -23.08
C LEU A 54 35.65 37.02 -22.06
N ARG A 55 35.18 38.22 -22.43
CA ARG A 55 34.11 38.88 -21.73
C ARG A 55 32.91 37.96 -21.96
N TYR A 56 32.62 37.13 -20.96
CA TYR A 56 31.38 36.37 -20.91
C TYR A 56 30.26 37.38 -20.97
N VAL A 57 29.71 37.58 -22.17
CA VAL A 57 28.48 38.31 -22.39
C VAL A 57 27.41 37.28 -22.17
N GLU A 58 26.73 37.38 -21.02
CA GLU A 58 25.52 36.62 -20.77
C GLU A 58 24.61 36.80 -22.01
N PRO A 59 24.26 35.72 -22.73
CA PRO A 59 23.36 35.85 -23.86
C PRO A 59 22.05 36.50 -23.36
N GLU A 60 21.58 37.51 -24.08
CA GLU A 60 20.29 38.17 -23.81
C GLU A 60 19.23 37.06 -23.71
N PRO A 61 18.54 36.93 -22.56
CA PRO A 61 17.80 35.72 -22.25
C PRO A 61 16.71 35.52 -23.29
N GLY A 62 16.80 34.40 -24.01
CA GLY A 62 15.84 34.08 -25.06
C GLY A 62 14.41 34.05 -24.49
N GLN A 63 13.40 34.29 -25.32
CA GLN A 63 11.99 34.26 -24.89
C GLN A 63 11.61 32.93 -24.20
N LEU A 64 12.27 31.83 -24.60
CA LEU A 64 12.15 30.50 -23.99
C LEU A 64 12.87 30.38 -22.63
N GLU A 65 13.99 31.06 -22.45
CA GLU A 65 14.72 31.06 -21.18
C GLU A 65 13.95 31.85 -20.13
N ASN A 66 13.31 32.94 -20.53
CA ASN A 66 12.43 33.72 -19.67
C ASN A 66 11.15 32.93 -19.28
N SER A 67 10.57 32.15 -20.21
CA SER A 67 9.41 31.31 -19.90
C SER A 67 9.76 30.12 -19.00
N LEU A 68 10.92 29.49 -19.20
CA LEU A 68 11.44 28.45 -18.31
C LEU A 68 11.82 29.01 -16.94
N ALA A 69 12.40 30.21 -16.88
CA ALA A 69 12.74 30.89 -15.64
C ALA A 69 11.49 31.22 -14.82
N THR A 70 10.44 31.76 -15.45
CA THR A 70 9.16 32.05 -14.78
C THR A 70 8.43 30.77 -14.33
N LEU A 71 8.47 29.71 -15.15
CA LEU A 71 7.95 28.40 -14.76
C LEU A 71 8.72 27.82 -13.57
N ARG A 72 10.06 27.91 -13.58
CA ARG A 72 10.90 27.45 -12.47
C ARG A 72 10.62 28.23 -11.19
N LYS A 73 10.49 29.55 -11.29
CA LYS A 73 10.17 30.42 -10.16
C LYS A 73 8.80 30.09 -9.56
N SER A 74 7.82 29.73 -10.38
CA SER A 74 6.51 29.28 -9.88
C SER A 74 6.53 27.86 -9.30
N ALA A 75 7.41 26.97 -9.78
CA ALA A 75 7.56 25.61 -9.27
C ALA A 75 8.48 25.50 -8.02
N GLU A 76 9.39 26.45 -7.81
CA GLU A 76 10.31 26.54 -6.68
C GLU A 76 9.63 26.34 -5.30
N PRO A 77 8.52 27.04 -4.97
CA PRO A 77 7.84 26.83 -3.68
C PRO A 77 7.27 25.42 -3.52
N TYR A 78 6.81 24.79 -4.61
CA TYR A 78 6.30 23.42 -4.57
C TYR A 78 7.43 22.41 -4.35
N ALA A 79 8.57 22.61 -5.00
CA ALA A 79 9.75 21.78 -4.81
C ALA A 79 10.24 21.80 -3.36
N VAL A 80 10.30 22.98 -2.73
CA VAL A 80 10.69 23.15 -1.32
C VAL A 80 9.71 22.45 -0.38
N TRP A 81 8.40 22.59 -0.63
CA TRP A 81 7.37 21.89 0.16
C TRP A 81 7.47 20.36 0.03
N CYS A 82 7.68 19.85 -1.18
CA CYS A 82 7.90 18.43 -1.44
C CYS A 82 9.17 17.91 -0.76
N GLN A 83 10.27 18.66 -0.80
CA GLN A 83 11.50 18.28 -0.09
C GLN A 83 11.29 18.20 1.42
N GLY A 84 10.61 19.18 2.02
CA GLY A 84 10.32 19.19 3.46
C GLY A 84 9.40 18.05 3.90
N THR A 85 8.35 17.76 3.13
CA THR A 85 7.44 16.63 3.41
C THR A 85 8.12 15.28 3.21
N TYR A 86 8.89 15.13 2.13
CA TYR A 86 9.69 13.93 1.87
C TYR A 86 10.70 13.68 2.98
N ALA A 87 11.45 14.69 3.41
CA ALA A 87 12.42 14.57 4.51
C ALA A 87 11.76 14.13 5.83
N LYS A 88 10.49 14.49 6.06
CA LYS A 88 9.73 14.06 7.25
C LYS A 88 9.21 12.62 7.14
N ILE A 89 8.85 12.18 5.94
CA ILE A 89 8.29 10.85 5.68
C ILE A 89 9.39 9.79 5.51
N GLN A 90 10.51 10.15 4.89
CA GLN A 90 11.66 9.28 4.65
C GLN A 90 12.12 8.51 5.90
N PRO A 91 12.34 9.14 7.08
CA PRO A 91 12.73 8.40 8.28
C PRO A 91 11.62 7.48 8.79
N ARG A 92 10.34 7.83 8.60
CA ARG A 92 9.22 6.96 9.00
C ARG A 92 9.15 5.71 8.13
N VAL A 93 9.29 5.87 6.82
CA VAL A 93 9.31 4.73 5.89
C VAL A 93 10.51 3.83 6.18
N ARG A 94 11.71 4.41 6.37
CA ARG A 94 12.89 3.65 6.77
C ARG A 94 12.67 2.86 8.06
N LYS A 95 12.06 3.48 9.09
CA LYS A 95 11.72 2.80 10.35
C LYS A 95 10.72 1.65 10.15
N VAL A 96 9.69 1.84 9.32
CA VAL A 96 8.72 0.78 9.04
C VAL A 96 9.36 -0.38 8.29
N VAL A 97 10.23 -0.09 7.31
CA VAL A 97 10.96 -1.12 6.56
C VAL A 97 11.94 -1.87 7.48
N GLN A 98 12.67 -1.16 8.35
CA GLN A 98 13.55 -1.76 9.34
C GLN A 98 12.78 -2.65 10.31
N LEU A 99 11.70 -2.13 10.90
CA LEU A 99 10.84 -2.88 11.81
C LEU A 99 10.20 -4.10 11.13
N GLY A 100 9.86 -3.99 9.85
CA GLY A 100 9.38 -5.12 9.05
C GLY A 100 10.45 -6.18 8.81
N GLY A 101 11.68 -5.76 8.50
CA GLY A 101 12.84 -6.66 8.37
C GLY A 101 13.16 -7.37 9.69
N ASP A 102 13.23 -6.62 10.78
CA ASP A 102 13.50 -7.15 12.12
C ASP A 102 12.41 -8.14 12.56
N ALA A 103 11.14 -7.83 12.29
CA ALA A 103 10.03 -8.72 12.56
C ALA A 103 10.07 -9.98 11.69
N TYR A 104 10.47 -9.86 10.42
CA TYR A 104 10.64 -10.98 9.51
C TYR A 104 11.77 -11.91 9.97
N ASP A 105 12.93 -11.38 10.33
CA ASP A 105 14.05 -12.16 10.85
C ASP A 105 13.69 -12.87 12.17
N TYR A 106 12.91 -12.20 13.02
CA TYR A 106 12.38 -12.77 14.26
C TYR A 106 11.38 -13.91 14.02
N LEU A 107 10.54 -13.80 12.98
CA LEU A 107 9.61 -14.85 12.57
C LEU A 107 10.31 -16.02 11.84
N ARG A 108 11.47 -15.76 11.23
CA ARG A 108 12.25 -16.77 10.51
C ARG A 108 12.95 -17.74 11.47
N ASN A 109 13.37 -17.28 12.65
CA ASN A 109 13.93 -18.11 13.72
C ASN A 109 13.23 -17.85 15.05
N PRO A 110 11.95 -18.26 15.21
CA PRO A 110 11.20 -17.92 16.39
C PRO A 110 11.71 -18.70 17.61
N PRO A 111 11.87 -18.06 18.77
CA PRO A 111 12.08 -18.78 20.03
C PRO A 111 10.83 -19.64 20.32
N LYS A 112 11.05 -20.82 20.93
CA LYS A 112 10.03 -21.87 21.11
C LYS A 112 8.74 -21.41 21.82
N ASP A 113 8.79 -20.30 22.55
CA ASP A 113 7.66 -19.72 23.30
C ASP A 113 6.88 -18.62 22.54
N PHE A 114 7.25 -18.27 21.31
CA PHE A 114 6.67 -17.10 20.63
C PHE A 114 5.18 -17.28 20.27
N TYR A 115 4.82 -18.37 19.60
CA TYR A 115 3.45 -18.60 19.16
C TYR A 115 2.45 -18.78 20.31
N PRO A 116 2.77 -19.52 21.40
CA PRO A 116 1.89 -19.57 22.56
C PRO A 116 1.65 -18.18 23.18
N ARG A 117 2.69 -17.37 23.35
CA ARG A 117 2.57 -16.02 23.93
C ARG A 117 1.82 -15.06 23.00
N ALA A 118 2.17 -15.04 21.71
CA ALA A 118 1.49 -14.24 20.69
C ALA A 118 0.03 -14.67 20.51
N GLY A 119 -0.26 -15.97 20.60
CA GLY A 119 -1.60 -16.53 20.55
C GLY A 119 -2.45 -16.07 21.73
N ILE A 120 -1.92 -16.13 22.95
CA ILE A 120 -2.64 -15.64 24.14
C ILE A 120 -2.89 -14.13 24.05
N ILE A 121 -1.89 -13.33 23.66
CA ILE A 121 -2.03 -11.88 23.51
C ILE A 121 -3.03 -11.53 22.39
N GLY A 122 -2.97 -12.23 21.25
CA GLY A 122 -3.90 -12.04 20.14
C GLY A 122 -5.32 -12.44 20.51
N PHE A 123 -5.49 -13.61 21.15
CA PHE A 123 -6.80 -14.11 21.57
C PHE A 123 -7.44 -13.21 22.63
N THR A 124 -6.66 -12.76 23.62
CA THR A 124 -7.14 -11.81 24.63
C THR A 124 -7.48 -10.45 24.03
N GLY A 125 -6.73 -9.99 23.01
CA GLY A 125 -7.06 -8.78 22.25
C GLY A 125 -8.36 -8.90 21.45
N VAL A 126 -8.58 -10.01 20.74
CA VAL A 126 -9.82 -10.26 20.00
C VAL A 126 -11.01 -10.42 20.95
N LEU A 127 -10.84 -11.16 22.04
CA LEU A 127 -11.86 -11.32 23.08
C LEU A 127 -12.17 -9.97 23.74
N GLY A 128 -11.15 -9.15 23.99
CA GLY A 128 -11.28 -7.77 24.48
C GLY A 128 -12.04 -6.87 23.50
N LEU A 129 -11.71 -6.93 22.21
CA LEU A 129 -12.42 -6.19 21.17
C LEU A 129 -13.88 -6.65 21.02
N PHE A 130 -14.14 -7.95 21.12
CA PHE A 130 -15.49 -8.51 21.10
C PHE A 130 -16.33 -8.03 22.30
N LEU A 131 -15.71 -7.95 23.49
CA LEU A 131 -16.34 -7.38 24.68
C LEU A 131 -16.50 -5.85 24.62
N ALA A 132 -15.54 -5.14 24.01
CA ALA A 132 -15.51 -3.69 23.93
C ALA A 132 -16.41 -3.12 22.83
N ARG A 133 -16.61 -3.84 21.73
CA ARG A 133 -17.41 -3.41 20.58
C ARG A 133 -18.93 -3.47 20.81
N GLY A 134 -19.36 -3.66 22.06
CA GLY A 134 -20.70 -3.28 22.50
C GLY A 134 -21.82 -4.06 21.82
N SER A 135 -21.96 -5.34 22.17
CA SER A 135 -23.16 -6.09 21.83
C SER A 135 -24.12 -6.14 23.00
N ARG A 136 -25.41 -5.95 22.72
CA ARG A 136 -26.54 -6.15 23.66
C ARG A 136 -26.45 -7.50 24.40
N ILE A 137 -25.69 -8.44 23.86
CA ILE A 137 -25.32 -9.72 24.48
C ILE A 137 -24.64 -9.50 25.84
N LYS A 138 -23.68 -8.59 26.02
CA LYS A 138 -23.07 -8.36 27.35
C LYS A 138 -24.06 -7.74 28.34
N ARG A 139 -24.99 -6.92 27.85
CA ARG A 139 -26.08 -6.33 28.65
C ARG A 139 -27.13 -7.36 29.08
N LEU A 140 -27.23 -8.51 28.41
CA LEU A 140 -28.15 -9.58 28.78
C LEU A 140 -27.42 -10.70 29.55
N VAL A 141 -26.29 -11.19 29.04
CA VAL A 141 -25.55 -12.30 29.64
C VAL A 141 -25.07 -11.96 31.05
N TYR A 142 -24.59 -10.73 31.32
CA TYR A 142 -24.07 -10.37 32.63
C TYR A 142 -25.16 -10.36 33.73
N PRO A 143 -26.29 -9.62 33.59
CA PRO A 143 -27.37 -9.70 34.57
C PRO A 143 -28.08 -11.05 34.56
N THR A 144 -28.32 -11.68 33.40
CA THR A 144 -29.02 -12.97 33.37
C THR A 144 -28.22 -14.08 34.03
N SER A 145 -26.89 -14.14 33.84
CA SER A 145 -26.04 -15.12 34.52
C SER A 145 -25.98 -14.86 36.03
N LEU A 146 -25.83 -13.59 36.44
CA LEU A 146 -25.78 -13.24 37.85
C LEU A 146 -27.12 -13.52 38.55
N VAL A 147 -28.24 -13.19 37.91
CA VAL A 147 -29.59 -13.55 38.39
C VAL A 147 -29.74 -15.07 38.43
N ALA A 148 -29.36 -15.80 37.39
CA ALA A 148 -29.47 -17.26 37.37
C ALA A 148 -28.68 -17.92 38.50
N VAL A 149 -27.44 -17.47 38.74
CA VAL A 149 -26.61 -17.95 39.87
C VAL A 149 -27.26 -17.59 41.20
N SER A 150 -27.77 -16.36 41.33
CA SER A 150 -28.43 -15.90 42.55
C SER A 150 -29.71 -16.69 42.84
N THR A 151 -30.53 -16.94 41.82
CA THR A 151 -31.75 -17.75 41.94
C THR A 151 -31.43 -19.22 42.19
N SER A 152 -30.34 -19.74 41.64
CA SER A 152 -29.91 -21.12 41.88
C SER A 152 -29.43 -21.32 43.33
N LEU A 153 -28.79 -20.32 43.92
CA LEU A 153 -28.35 -20.35 45.32
C LEU A 153 -29.52 -20.16 46.29
N TYR A 154 -30.48 -19.29 45.95
CA TYR A 154 -31.60 -18.96 46.83
C TYR A 154 -32.78 -19.94 46.72
N TYR A 155 -32.98 -20.60 45.57
CA TYR A 155 -34.04 -21.61 45.34
C TYR A 155 -33.53 -22.85 44.58
N PRO A 156 -32.74 -23.72 45.24
CA PRO A 156 -32.09 -24.86 44.58
C PRO A 156 -33.06 -25.91 44.03
N GLU A 157 -34.21 -26.15 44.69
CA GLU A 157 -35.21 -27.15 44.26
C GLU A 157 -35.88 -26.76 42.94
N GLN A 158 -36.25 -25.48 42.77
CA GLN A 158 -36.82 -24.97 41.52
C GLN A 158 -35.76 -24.95 40.41
N ALA A 159 -34.52 -24.57 40.73
CA ALA A 159 -33.43 -24.60 39.77
C ALA A 159 -33.13 -26.04 39.28
N ALA A 160 -33.14 -27.04 40.17
CA ALA A 160 -32.91 -28.43 39.82
C ALA A 160 -34.04 -29.01 38.94
N ALA A 161 -35.30 -28.67 39.22
CA ALA A 161 -36.43 -29.09 38.40
C ALA A 161 -36.38 -28.47 36.99
N ILE A 162 -36.06 -27.17 36.89
CA ILE A 162 -35.89 -26.48 35.61
C ILE A 162 -34.67 -27.04 34.86
N ALA A 163 -33.56 -27.30 35.54
CA ALA A 163 -32.35 -27.85 34.93
C ALA A 163 -32.58 -29.27 34.38
N LYS A 164 -33.32 -30.13 35.11
CA LYS A 164 -33.67 -31.48 34.63
C LYS A 164 -34.55 -31.42 33.39
N SER A 165 -35.66 -30.68 33.45
CA SER A 165 -36.59 -30.57 32.31
C SER A 165 -35.95 -29.91 31.08
N ALA A 166 -35.13 -28.87 31.27
CA ALA A 166 -34.36 -28.26 30.20
C ALA A 166 -33.29 -29.24 29.66
N GLY A 167 -32.59 -29.94 30.55
CA GLY A 167 -31.57 -30.93 30.21
C GLY A 167 -32.13 -32.05 29.33
N ASP A 168 -33.29 -32.60 29.68
CA ASP A 168 -33.96 -33.65 28.91
C ASP A 168 -34.33 -33.16 27.50
N SER A 169 -34.85 -31.94 27.38
CA SER A 169 -35.21 -31.35 26.08
C SER A 169 -34.01 -31.12 25.17
N VAL A 170 -32.89 -30.64 25.74
CA VAL A 170 -31.64 -30.41 25.02
C VAL A 170 -31.01 -31.75 24.64
N TYR A 171 -31.07 -32.74 25.52
CA TYR A 171 -30.58 -34.09 25.26
C TYR A 171 -31.36 -34.76 24.13
N GLU A 172 -32.69 -34.71 24.16
CA GLU A 172 -33.52 -35.21 23.06
C GLU A 172 -33.23 -34.50 21.73
N SER A 173 -33.06 -33.18 21.76
CA SER A 173 -32.71 -32.40 20.57
C SER A 173 -31.32 -32.79 20.05
N ALA A 174 -30.34 -32.94 20.93
CA ALA A 174 -28.99 -33.37 20.59
C ALA A 174 -29.00 -34.77 19.97
N VAL A 175 -29.69 -35.73 20.58
CA VAL A 175 -29.85 -37.10 20.05
C VAL A 175 -30.57 -37.08 18.70
N ARG A 176 -31.65 -36.31 18.54
CA ARG A 176 -32.33 -36.14 17.24
C ARG A 176 -31.41 -35.53 16.19
N SER A 177 -30.61 -34.53 16.57
CA SER A 177 -29.67 -33.87 15.66
C SER A 177 -28.54 -34.80 15.23
N TYR A 178 -28.02 -35.60 16.17
CA TYR A 178 -26.99 -36.60 15.90
C TYR A 178 -27.55 -37.71 15.01
N ALA A 179 -28.72 -38.26 15.33
CA ALA A 179 -29.38 -39.26 14.52
C ALA A 179 -29.73 -38.73 13.11
N ALA A 180 -30.09 -37.45 12.98
CA ALA A 180 -30.31 -36.81 11.69
C ALA A 180 -28.99 -36.65 10.91
N ALA A 181 -27.92 -36.23 11.59
CA ALA A 181 -26.59 -36.11 11.00
C ALA A 181 -26.06 -37.49 10.55
N GLU A 182 -26.23 -38.55 11.34
CA GLU A 182 -25.86 -39.91 10.98
C GLU A 182 -26.67 -40.43 9.78
N LYS A 183 -27.96 -40.11 9.68
CA LYS A 183 -28.79 -40.47 8.52
C LYS A 183 -28.36 -39.77 7.24
N VAL A 184 -27.87 -38.54 7.35
CA VAL A 184 -27.31 -37.78 6.21
C VAL A 184 -25.89 -38.26 5.88
N LEU A 185 -25.11 -38.64 6.89
CA LEU A 185 -23.71 -39.06 6.76
C LEU A 185 -23.54 -40.53 6.35
N LYS A 186 -24.51 -41.42 6.63
CA LYS A 186 -24.53 -42.77 6.06
C LYS A 186 -25.15 -42.72 4.66
N PRO A 187 -24.36 -42.77 3.57
CA PRO A 187 -24.93 -42.96 2.24
C PRO A 187 -25.64 -44.33 2.20
N LYS A 188 -26.81 -44.36 1.57
CA LYS A 188 -27.65 -45.55 1.38
C LYS A 188 -26.94 -46.55 0.45
N GLY A 189 -25.94 -47.25 0.97
CA GLY A 189 -25.24 -48.32 0.28
C GLY A 189 -26.01 -49.64 0.40
N LYS A 190 -26.36 -50.20 -0.77
CA LYS A 190 -26.91 -51.55 -1.05
C LYS A 190 -28.45 -51.71 -1.06
N LYS A 191 -29.06 -51.23 -2.15
CA LYS A 191 -30.11 -51.97 -2.88
C LYS A 191 -29.98 -51.67 -4.39
N ALA A 192 -28.99 -52.27 -5.02
CA ALA A 192 -28.86 -52.38 -6.48
C ALA A 192 -27.80 -53.45 -6.79
N ALA A 193 -28.18 -54.72 -6.65
CA ALA A 193 -27.50 -55.88 -7.25
C ALA A 193 -28.34 -57.12 -6.95
N ASP A 194 -29.50 -57.24 -7.58
CA ASP A 194 -29.97 -58.52 -8.13
C ASP A 194 -31.19 -58.27 -9.03
N SER A 195 -30.91 -57.93 -10.28
CA SER A 195 -31.85 -58.13 -11.39
C SER A 195 -31.06 -58.87 -12.46
N GLU A 196 -31.62 -60.00 -12.90
CA GLU A 196 -31.18 -60.92 -13.96
C GLU A 196 -30.15 -62.00 -13.60
N THR A 197 -30.63 -63.22 -13.33
CA THR A 197 -30.36 -64.37 -14.22
C THR A 197 -31.57 -65.31 -14.23
N LYS A 198 -32.16 -65.44 -15.42
CA LYS A 198 -33.28 -66.32 -15.83
C LYS A 198 -32.84 -67.80 -15.85
N PRO A 199 -33.73 -68.77 -15.59
CA PRO A 199 -34.22 -69.59 -16.71
C PRO A 199 -35.76 -69.63 -16.82
#